data_AF-A0A3M7TKD6-F1
#
_entry.id   AF-A0A3M7TKD6-F1
#
_cell.length_a   1.000
_cell.length_b   1.000
_cell.length_c   1.000
_cell.angle_alpha   90.00
_cell.angle_beta   90.00
_cell.angle_gamma   90.00
#
_symmetry.space_group_name_H-M   'P 1'
#
loop_
_entity.id
_entity.type
_entity.pdbx_description
1 polymer ?
#
loop_
_entity_poly.entity_id
_entity_poly.type
_entity_poly.pdbx_seq_one_letter_code
_entity_poly.pdbx_strand_id
1 'polypeptide(L)'
;METKTTSKGPAKKNGARELKDLFEDSLKDIYWAEKALVKALPNMQKNATDEKLKTSIGKHITETEMQVERLEECFKALGKKAQAKKCDAMQGLLEEGKSIMEETEAGPLRDVGIIAAAQKVEHYEIATYGTLAAYAKVLKEEECLKNLLATLEEEKKCDELLTNLADTKLNTKAL
;
A
#
# COMPACT_ATOMS: atom_id res chain seq x y z
N MET A 1 -26.94 36.37 8.00
CA MET A 1 -26.29 35.18 8.60
C MET A 1 -24.80 35.46 8.63
N GLU A 2 -24.24 35.73 9.80
CA GLU A 2 -22.80 35.92 9.98
C GLU A 2 -22.11 34.56 9.87
N THR A 3 -21.25 34.40 8.87
CA THR A 3 -20.38 33.23 8.74
C THR A 3 -19.35 33.25 9.86
N LYS A 4 -19.58 32.45 10.91
CA LYS A 4 -18.54 32.11 11.89
C LYS A 4 -17.41 31.39 11.15
N THR A 5 -16.33 32.11 10.90
CA THR A 5 -15.02 31.52 10.55
C THR A 5 -14.58 30.67 11.73
N THR A 6 -14.76 29.36 11.62
CA THR A 6 -14.14 28.41 12.56
C THR A 6 -12.63 28.56 12.42
N SER A 7 -11.97 29.09 13.45
CA SER A 7 -10.51 29.15 13.47
C SER A 7 -9.98 27.73 13.39
N LYS A 8 -9.19 27.43 12.35
CA LYS A 8 -8.47 26.15 12.25
C LYS A 8 -7.64 25.97 13.53
N GLY A 9 -7.97 24.97 14.33
CA GLY A 9 -7.28 24.70 15.60
C GLY A 9 -5.80 24.36 15.38
N PRO A 10 -4.92 24.60 16.36
CA PRO A 10 -3.50 24.32 16.22
C PRO A 10 -3.24 22.82 16.03
N ALA A 11 -2.24 22.48 15.22
CA ALA A 11 -1.76 21.11 15.11
C ALA A 11 -1.33 20.57 16.50
N LYS A 12 -1.45 19.25 16.70
CA LYS A 12 -0.99 18.58 17.93
C LYS A 12 0.49 18.90 18.18
N LYS A 13 0.95 18.81 19.44
CA LYS A 13 2.32 19.19 19.86
C LYS A 13 3.43 18.55 18.99
N ASN A 14 3.22 17.31 18.51
CA ASN A 14 4.13 16.57 17.63
C ASN A 14 3.58 16.41 16.19
N GLY A 15 2.64 17.26 15.76
CA GLY A 15 2.12 17.23 14.40
C GLY A 15 3.07 17.90 13.41
N ALA A 16 2.98 17.49 12.14
CA ALA A 16 3.72 18.09 11.04
C ALA A 16 3.47 19.61 10.98
N ARG A 17 4.55 20.39 10.89
CA ARG A 17 4.51 21.86 10.80
C ARG A 17 4.83 22.33 9.38
N GLU A 18 5.64 21.55 8.67
CA GLU A 18 6.09 21.83 7.30
C GLU A 18 5.95 20.59 6.41
N LEU A 19 6.07 20.78 5.09
CA LEU A 19 5.95 19.69 4.11
C LEU A 19 6.96 18.56 4.37
N LYS A 20 8.18 18.90 4.79
CA LYS A 20 9.22 17.91 5.12
C LYS A 20 8.81 16.99 6.28
N ASP A 21 8.09 17.53 7.27
CA ASP A 21 7.63 16.75 8.42
C ASP A 21 6.54 15.79 7.97
N LEU A 22 5.62 16.26 7.12
CA LEU A 22 4.55 15.44 6.56
C LEU A 22 5.11 14.35 5.63
N PHE A 23 6.12 14.66 4.84
CA PHE A 23 6.84 13.70 4.00
C PHE A 23 7.53 12.63 4.84
N GLU A 24 8.28 13.01 5.88
CA GLU A 24 8.94 12.05 6.78
C GLU A 24 7.90 11.18 7.51
N ASP A 25 6.83 11.75 8.03
CA ASP A 25 5.78 10.98 8.72
C ASP A 25 5.06 10.02 7.78
N SER A 26 4.83 10.42 6.53
CA SER A 26 4.20 9.57 5.51
C SER A 26 5.14 8.45 5.05
N LEU A 27 6.46 8.71 4.96
CA LEU A 27 7.46 7.67 4.71
C LEU A 27 7.49 6.61 5.82
N LYS A 28 7.38 7.03 7.09
CA LYS A 28 7.31 6.09 8.23
C LYS A 28 6.05 5.22 8.19
N ASP A 29 4.95 5.80 7.72
CA ASP A 29 3.65 5.14 7.61
C ASP A 29 3.66 4.07 6.51
N ILE A 30 4.06 4.44 5.28
CA ILE A 30 4.15 3.47 4.17
C ILE A 30 5.23 2.41 4.43
N TYR A 31 6.36 2.76 5.08
CA TYR A 31 7.36 1.77 5.48
C TYR A 31 6.83 0.73 6.48
N TRP A 32 5.89 1.12 7.34
CA TRP A 32 5.21 0.13 8.18
C TRP A 32 4.24 -0.73 7.36
N ALA A 33 3.49 -0.11 6.44
CA ALA A 33 2.51 -0.78 5.59
C ALA A 33 3.15 -1.90 4.77
N GLU A 34 4.23 -1.59 4.07
CA GLU A 34 5.02 -2.54 3.27
C GLU A 34 5.52 -3.73 4.10
N LYS A 35 6.07 -3.45 5.29
CA LYS A 35 6.53 -4.51 6.20
C LYS A 35 5.41 -5.35 6.77
N ALA A 36 4.20 -4.81 6.89
CA ALA A 36 3.03 -5.57 7.26
C ALA A 36 2.55 -6.44 6.08
N LEU A 37 2.60 -5.92 4.86
CA LEU A 37 2.26 -6.64 3.64
C LEU A 37 3.17 -7.83 3.38
N VAL A 38 4.50 -7.68 3.49
CA VAL A 38 5.45 -8.80 3.37
C VAL A 38 5.07 -9.99 4.27
N LYS A 39 4.46 -9.73 5.43
CA LYS A 39 4.01 -10.78 6.36
C LYS A 39 2.63 -11.35 6.02
N ALA A 40 1.76 -10.54 5.43
CA ALA A 40 0.37 -10.91 5.13
C ALA A 40 0.23 -11.64 3.78
N LEU A 41 0.97 -11.22 2.76
CA LEU A 41 0.90 -11.74 1.40
C LEU A 41 1.15 -13.26 1.32
N PRO A 42 2.08 -13.89 2.07
CA PRO A 42 2.23 -15.35 2.06
C PRO A 42 0.97 -16.10 2.50
N ASN A 43 0.20 -15.53 3.43
CA ASN A 43 -1.06 -16.12 3.87
C ASN A 43 -2.15 -15.99 2.79
N MET A 44 -2.20 -14.85 2.09
CA MET A 44 -3.11 -14.68 0.94
C MET A 44 -2.77 -15.67 -0.18
N GLN A 45 -1.48 -15.79 -0.54
CA GLN A 45 -1.00 -16.72 -1.55
C GLN A 45 -1.39 -18.17 -1.23
N LYS A 46 -1.23 -18.58 0.03
CA LYS A 46 -1.58 -19.93 0.49
C LYS A 46 -3.08 -20.23 0.38
N ASN A 47 -3.93 -19.22 0.57
CA ASN A 47 -5.38 -19.37 0.55
C ASN A 47 -6.01 -19.22 -0.84
N ALA A 48 -5.26 -18.69 -1.80
CA ALA A 48 -5.66 -18.68 -3.20
C ALA A 48 -5.69 -20.11 -3.78
N THR A 49 -6.59 -20.38 -4.72
CA THR A 49 -6.71 -21.66 -5.42
C THR A 49 -6.36 -21.55 -6.90
N ASP A 50 -6.59 -20.40 -7.52
CA ASP A 50 -6.17 -20.12 -8.89
C ASP A 50 -4.64 -19.95 -8.99
N GLU A 51 -4.01 -20.74 -9.86
CA GLU A 51 -2.55 -20.77 -10.01
C GLU A 51 -1.97 -19.45 -10.55
N LYS A 52 -2.74 -18.70 -11.35
CA LYS A 52 -2.28 -17.38 -11.81
C LYS A 52 -2.33 -16.38 -10.68
N LEU A 53 -3.39 -16.40 -9.87
CA LEU A 53 -3.48 -15.56 -8.67
C LEU A 53 -2.33 -15.85 -7.69
N LYS A 54 -2.04 -17.13 -7.40
CA LYS A 54 -0.89 -17.52 -6.57
C LYS A 54 0.44 -17.00 -7.13
N THR A 55 0.61 -17.09 -8.44
CA THR A 55 1.84 -16.62 -9.11
C THR A 55 1.96 -15.11 -9.01
N SER A 56 0.87 -14.37 -9.24
CA SER A 56 0.86 -12.90 -9.12
C SER A 56 1.16 -12.44 -7.69
N ILE A 57 0.54 -13.05 -6.67
CA ILE A 57 0.85 -12.72 -5.26
C ILE A 57 2.30 -13.07 -4.94
N GLY A 58 2.82 -14.19 -5.44
CA GLY A 58 4.22 -14.58 -5.26
C GLY A 58 5.21 -13.55 -5.84
N LYS A 59 4.90 -13.02 -7.03
CA LYS A 59 5.68 -11.93 -7.64
C LYS A 59 5.61 -10.67 -6.78
N HIS A 60 4.42 -10.31 -6.34
CA HIS A 60 4.20 -9.11 -5.55
C HIS A 60 4.95 -9.17 -4.20
N ILE A 61 5.02 -10.33 -3.53
CA ILE A 61 5.86 -10.50 -2.32
C ILE A 61 7.30 -10.05 -2.56
N THR A 62 7.92 -10.49 -3.65
CA THR A 62 9.30 -10.10 -4.00
C THR A 62 9.40 -8.62 -4.34
N GLU A 63 8.39 -8.05 -4.99
CA GLU A 63 8.34 -6.61 -5.28
C GLU A 63 8.23 -5.81 -3.96
N THR A 64 7.32 -6.16 -3.05
CA THR A 64 7.16 -5.57 -1.70
C THR A 64 8.45 -5.63 -0.88
N GLU A 65 9.18 -6.75 -0.90
CA GLU A 65 10.49 -6.84 -0.23
C GLU A 65 11.50 -5.82 -0.79
N MET A 66 11.56 -5.64 -2.10
CA MET A 66 12.41 -4.63 -2.74
C MET A 66 11.93 -3.20 -2.47
N GLN A 67 10.62 -2.98 -2.34
CA GLN A 67 10.04 -1.67 -2.04
C GLN A 67 10.37 -1.25 -0.60
N VAL A 68 10.40 -2.18 0.36
CA VAL A 68 10.94 -1.95 1.70
C VAL A 68 12.39 -1.46 1.64
N GLU A 69 13.24 -2.10 0.84
CA GLU A 69 14.65 -1.67 0.67
C GLU A 69 14.75 -0.26 0.06
N ARG A 70 13.95 0.06 -0.95
CA ARG A 70 13.89 1.40 -1.55
C ARG A 70 13.48 2.48 -0.55
N LEU A 71 12.55 2.17 0.36
CA LEU A 71 12.17 3.09 1.44
C LEU A 71 13.32 3.29 2.43
N GLU A 72 14.10 2.25 2.72
CA GLU A 72 15.32 2.37 3.55
C GLU A 72 16.38 3.25 2.87
N GLU A 73 16.55 3.14 1.56
CA GLU A 73 17.37 4.07 0.77
C GLU A 73 16.84 5.52 0.86
N CYS A 74 15.52 5.73 0.79
CA CYS A 74 14.92 7.04 0.98
C CYS A 74 15.26 7.62 2.37
N PHE A 75 15.11 6.84 3.44
CA PHE A 75 15.50 7.28 4.78
C PHE A 75 16.99 7.63 4.86
N LYS A 76 17.85 6.81 4.26
CA LYS A 76 19.29 7.04 4.21
C LYS A 76 19.63 8.34 3.47
N ALA A 77 19.00 8.61 2.34
CA ALA A 77 19.18 9.85 1.57
C ALA A 77 18.81 11.09 2.39
N LEU A 78 17.77 10.99 3.23
CA LEU A 78 17.36 12.05 4.16
C LEU A 78 18.28 12.17 5.40
N GLY A 79 19.32 11.35 5.53
CA GLY A 79 20.17 11.28 6.73
C GLY A 79 19.43 10.80 7.97
N LYS A 80 18.39 9.98 7.80
CA LYS A 80 17.50 9.48 8.85
C LYS A 80 17.62 7.97 8.98
N LYS A 81 17.37 7.45 10.18
CA LYS A 81 17.20 6.01 10.37
C LYS A 81 15.79 5.61 9.93
N ALA A 82 15.67 4.54 9.17
CA ALA A 82 14.36 3.97 8.85
C ALA A 82 13.58 3.65 10.12
N GLN A 83 12.36 4.17 10.20
CA GLN A 83 11.48 4.00 11.35
C GLN A 83 10.07 3.71 10.85
N ALA A 84 9.50 2.61 11.30
CA ALA A 84 8.12 2.28 11.00
C ALA A 84 7.19 2.99 12.00
N LYS A 85 6.12 3.60 11.50
CA LYS A 85 5.00 4.11 12.29
C LYS A 85 3.75 3.36 11.84
N LYS A 86 3.03 2.79 12.80
CA LYS A 86 1.84 1.99 12.55
C LYS A 86 0.87 2.72 11.61
N CYS A 87 0.58 2.10 10.47
CA CYS A 87 -0.39 2.57 9.50
C CYS A 87 -1.74 1.93 9.79
N ASP A 88 -2.64 2.69 10.43
CA ASP A 88 -3.97 2.18 10.78
C ASP A 88 -4.83 1.89 9.53
N ALA A 89 -4.60 2.62 8.42
CA ALA A 89 -5.28 2.37 7.14
C ALA A 89 -4.89 1.00 6.57
N MET A 90 -3.59 0.74 6.42
CA MET A 90 -3.10 -0.55 5.93
C MET A 90 -3.51 -1.69 6.87
N GLN A 91 -3.45 -1.49 8.19
CA GLN A 91 -3.93 -2.52 9.12
C GLN A 91 -5.39 -2.89 8.86
N GLY A 92 -6.27 -1.90 8.68
CA GLY A 92 -7.68 -2.16 8.39
C GLY A 92 -7.88 -2.94 7.09
N LEU A 93 -7.12 -2.62 6.04
CA LEU A 93 -7.17 -3.34 4.76
C LEU A 93 -6.69 -4.79 4.90
N LEU A 94 -5.64 -5.03 5.68
CA LEU A 94 -5.14 -6.38 5.96
C LEU A 94 -6.14 -7.20 6.79
N GLU A 95 -6.82 -6.57 7.75
CA GLU A 95 -7.90 -7.19 8.53
C GLU A 95 -9.09 -7.55 7.63
N GLU A 96 -9.49 -6.66 6.72
CA GLU A 96 -10.53 -6.94 5.74
C GLU A 96 -10.17 -8.15 4.85
N GLY A 97 -8.94 -8.18 4.31
CA GLY A 97 -8.48 -9.31 3.49
C GLY A 97 -8.44 -10.63 4.27
N LYS A 98 -8.08 -10.57 5.56
CA LYS A 98 -8.13 -11.74 6.44
C LYS A 98 -9.58 -12.21 6.65
N SER A 99 -10.50 -11.32 6.99
CA SER A 99 -11.92 -11.65 7.17
C SER A 99 -12.53 -12.27 5.93
N ILE A 100 -12.24 -11.72 4.74
CA ILE A 100 -12.71 -12.29 3.47
C ILE A 100 -12.26 -13.75 3.30
N MET A 101 -11.00 -14.06 3.60
CA MET A 101 -10.52 -15.45 3.51
C MET A 101 -11.17 -16.40 4.53
N GLU A 102 -11.55 -15.89 5.71
CA GLU A 102 -12.23 -16.65 6.76
C GLU A 102 -13.73 -16.84 6.48
N GLU A 103 -14.36 -15.90 5.80
CA GLU A 103 -15.82 -15.87 5.53
C GLU A 103 -16.21 -16.46 4.17
N THR A 104 -15.25 -16.78 3.30
CA THR A 104 -15.50 -17.36 1.97
C THR A 104 -15.03 -18.80 1.87
N GLU A 105 -15.79 -19.63 1.15
CA GLU A 105 -15.39 -21.00 0.84
C GLU A 105 -14.15 -21.04 -0.08
N ALA A 106 -13.24 -21.97 0.18
CA ALA A 106 -12.05 -22.14 -0.64
C ALA A 106 -12.43 -22.48 -2.08
N GLY A 107 -11.79 -21.82 -3.05
CA GLY A 107 -12.12 -21.95 -4.46
C GLY A 107 -12.31 -20.59 -5.13
N PRO A 108 -13.04 -20.56 -6.27
CA PRO A 108 -13.25 -19.33 -7.04
C PRO A 108 -13.85 -18.17 -6.24
N LEU A 109 -14.75 -18.44 -5.29
CA LEU A 109 -15.37 -17.41 -4.46
C LEU A 109 -14.33 -16.69 -3.58
N ARG A 110 -13.48 -17.46 -2.89
CA ARG A 110 -12.37 -16.89 -2.11
C ARG A 110 -11.35 -16.19 -2.98
N ASP A 111 -11.03 -16.71 -4.16
CA ASP A 111 -10.08 -16.09 -5.08
C ASP A 111 -10.53 -14.70 -5.53
N VAL A 112 -11.82 -14.54 -5.87
CA VAL A 112 -12.40 -13.23 -6.17
C VAL A 112 -12.32 -12.30 -4.96
N GLY A 113 -12.59 -12.83 -3.76
CA GLY A 113 -12.44 -12.09 -2.51
C GLY A 113 -11.00 -11.62 -2.24
N ILE A 114 -10.01 -12.49 -2.44
CA ILE A 114 -8.58 -12.17 -2.31
C ILE A 114 -8.19 -11.07 -3.30
N ILE A 115 -8.63 -11.17 -4.56
CA ILE A 115 -8.35 -10.14 -5.56
C ILE A 115 -8.96 -8.80 -5.13
N ALA A 116 -10.21 -8.79 -4.69
CA ALA A 116 -10.87 -7.56 -4.23
C ALA A 116 -10.14 -6.91 -3.04
N ALA A 117 -9.66 -7.71 -2.09
CA ALA A 117 -8.88 -7.21 -0.95
C ALA A 117 -7.51 -6.67 -1.41
N ALA A 118 -6.81 -7.40 -2.27
CA ALA A 118 -5.51 -7.00 -2.79
C ALA A 118 -5.60 -5.68 -3.58
N GLN A 119 -6.61 -5.51 -4.45
CA GLN A 119 -6.78 -4.25 -5.18
C GLN A 119 -7.01 -3.04 -4.25
N LYS A 120 -7.72 -3.21 -3.13
CA LYS A 120 -7.87 -2.12 -2.16
C LYS A 120 -6.54 -1.72 -1.52
N VAL A 121 -5.66 -2.70 -1.27
CA VAL A 121 -4.28 -2.47 -0.84
C VAL A 121 -3.52 -1.70 -1.92
N GLU A 122 -3.50 -2.18 -3.16
CA GLU A 122 -2.80 -1.50 -4.27
C GLU A 122 -3.26 -0.05 -4.43
N HIS A 123 -4.57 0.20 -4.38
CA HIS A 123 -5.12 1.54 -4.51
C HIS A 123 -4.69 2.48 -3.36
N TYR A 124 -4.54 1.96 -2.14
CA TYR A 124 -3.98 2.72 -1.02
C TYR A 124 -2.52 3.08 -1.29
N GLU A 125 -1.72 2.13 -1.79
CA GLU A 125 -0.30 2.33 -2.07
C GLU A 125 -0.07 3.27 -3.25
N ILE A 126 -0.82 3.12 -4.34
CA ILE A 126 -0.81 4.03 -5.50
C ILE A 126 -1.10 5.48 -5.07
N ALA A 127 -2.10 5.68 -4.22
CA ALA A 127 -2.43 7.02 -3.70
C ALA A 127 -1.30 7.57 -2.81
N THR A 128 -0.72 6.72 -1.98
CA THR A 128 0.35 7.10 -1.04
C THR A 128 1.66 7.42 -1.76
N TYR A 129 2.13 6.54 -2.64
CA TYR A 129 3.34 6.74 -3.43
C TYR A 129 3.22 7.90 -4.41
N GLY A 130 2.06 8.09 -5.04
CA GLY A 130 1.79 9.26 -5.87
C GLY A 130 1.94 10.58 -5.09
N THR A 131 1.43 10.59 -3.85
CA THR A 131 1.55 11.75 -2.95
C THR A 131 2.99 11.97 -2.49
N LEU A 132 3.68 10.91 -2.05
CA LEU A 132 5.08 10.98 -1.61
C LEU A 132 6.01 11.43 -2.73
N ALA A 133 5.82 10.94 -3.95
CA ALA A 133 6.59 11.40 -5.11
C ALA A 133 6.38 12.90 -5.38
N ALA A 134 5.15 13.40 -5.26
CA ALA A 134 4.88 14.84 -5.37
C ALA A 134 5.61 15.65 -4.28
N TYR A 135 5.63 15.16 -3.04
CA TYR A 135 6.35 15.80 -1.94
C TYR A 135 7.86 15.81 -2.18
N ALA A 136 8.45 14.66 -2.52
CA ALA A 136 9.87 14.53 -2.83
C ALA A 136 10.30 15.48 -3.95
N LYS A 137 9.47 15.63 -5.00
CA LYS A 137 9.71 16.57 -6.09
C LYS A 137 9.77 18.03 -5.63
N VAL A 138 8.84 18.45 -4.76
CA VAL A 138 8.81 19.83 -4.23
C VAL A 138 9.98 20.10 -3.30
N LEU A 139 10.34 19.11 -2.48
CA LEU A 139 11.46 19.18 -1.53
C LEU A 139 12.83 19.02 -2.21
N LYS A 140 12.87 18.63 -3.50
CA LYS A 140 14.07 18.31 -4.28
C LYS A 140 14.86 17.11 -3.73
N GLU A 141 14.15 16.15 -3.17
CA GLU A 141 14.70 14.88 -2.69
C GLU A 141 14.78 13.89 -3.87
N GLU A 142 15.76 14.08 -4.75
CA GLU A 142 15.84 13.39 -6.06
C GLU A 142 15.96 11.87 -5.94
N GLU A 143 16.75 11.37 -4.99
CA GLU A 143 16.91 9.94 -4.73
C GLU A 143 15.60 9.31 -4.25
N CYS A 144 14.90 9.97 -3.32
CA CYS A 144 13.59 9.54 -2.87
C CYS A 144 12.58 9.56 -4.03
N LEU A 145 12.54 10.63 -4.82
CA LEU A 145 11.62 10.77 -5.94
C LEU A 145 11.77 9.62 -6.93
N LYS A 146 13.01 9.26 -7.29
CA LYS A 146 13.29 8.14 -8.19
C LYS A 146 12.73 6.82 -7.65
N ASN A 147 13.03 6.52 -6.38
CA ASN A 147 12.62 5.26 -5.74
C ASN A 147 11.09 5.18 -5.58
N LEU A 148 10.45 6.27 -5.14
CA LEU A 148 9.00 6.35 -4.97
C LEU A 148 8.24 6.22 -6.30
N LEU A 149 8.76 6.79 -7.40
CA LEU A 149 8.17 6.63 -8.73
C LEU A 149 8.34 5.21 -9.29
N ALA A 150 9.47 4.55 -9.01
CA ALA A 150 9.68 3.17 -9.40
C ALA A 150 8.68 2.24 -8.71
N THR A 151 8.49 2.42 -7.39
CA THR A 151 7.49 1.66 -6.63
C THR A 151 6.07 1.95 -7.11
N LEU A 152 5.70 3.23 -7.30
CA LEU A 152 4.38 3.60 -7.83
C LEU A 152 4.01 2.90 -9.14
N GLU A 153 5.00 2.71 -10.03
CA GLU A 153 4.79 2.05 -11.31
C GLU A 153 4.63 0.53 -11.16
N GLU A 154 5.27 -0.08 -10.16
CA GLU A 154 5.06 -1.49 -9.84
C GLU A 154 3.66 -1.74 -9.28
N GLU A 155 3.17 -0.91 -8.36
CA GLU A 155 1.82 -1.10 -7.78
C GLU A 155 0.73 -0.93 -8.82
N LYS A 156 0.88 0.04 -9.73
CA LYS A 156 -0.04 0.20 -10.86
C LYS A 156 -0.10 -1.03 -11.76
N LYS A 157 1.06 -1.66 -12.00
CA LYS A 157 1.12 -2.91 -12.77
C LYS A 157 0.52 -4.07 -11.99
N CYS A 158 0.73 -4.14 -10.68
CA CYS A 158 0.11 -5.14 -9.83
C CYS A 158 -1.43 -5.03 -9.90
N ASP A 159 -1.98 -3.83 -9.71
CA ASP A 159 -3.43 -3.59 -9.81
C ASP A 159 -4.00 -3.90 -11.21
N GLU A 160 -3.29 -3.55 -12.28
CA GLU A 160 -3.69 -3.91 -13.64
C GLU A 160 -3.72 -5.44 -13.84
N LEU A 161 -2.72 -6.15 -13.32
CA LEU A 161 -2.69 -7.62 -13.35
C LEU A 161 -3.85 -8.22 -12.54
N LEU A 162 -4.15 -7.69 -11.36
CA LEU A 162 -5.27 -8.12 -10.52
C LEU A 162 -6.62 -7.86 -11.22
N THR A 163 -6.78 -6.70 -11.85
CA THR A 163 -7.97 -6.39 -12.67
C THR A 163 -8.17 -7.40 -13.80
N ASN A 164 -7.08 -7.76 -14.50
CA ASN A 164 -7.13 -8.77 -15.56
C ASN A 164 -7.44 -10.18 -15.04
N LEU A 165 -7.02 -10.51 -13.81
CA LEU A 165 -7.39 -11.77 -13.16
C LEU A 165 -8.87 -11.76 -12.72
N ALA A 166 -9.36 -10.63 -12.22
CA ALA A 166 -10.75 -10.43 -11.84
C ALA A 166 -11.72 -10.52 -13.04
N ASP A 167 -11.23 -10.38 -14.28
CA ASP A 167 -12.06 -10.49 -15.47
C ASP A 167 -12.92 -11.78 -15.45
N THR A 168 -14.07 -11.68 -16.12
CA THR A 168 -15.24 -12.56 -16.17
C THR A 168 -15.01 -14.05 -15.91
N LYS A 169 -13.87 -14.66 -16.19
CA LYS A 169 -13.60 -16.06 -15.84
C LYS A 169 -13.62 -16.36 -14.34
N LEU A 170 -13.00 -15.56 -13.46
CA LEU A 170 -13.04 -15.85 -12.02
C LEU A 170 -14.40 -15.48 -11.43
N ASN A 171 -14.94 -14.31 -11.79
CA ASN A 171 -16.27 -13.89 -11.37
C ASN A 171 -17.38 -14.87 -11.83
N THR A 172 -17.30 -15.41 -13.05
CA THR A 172 -18.29 -16.41 -13.54
C THR A 172 -18.12 -17.76 -12.85
N LYS A 173 -16.89 -18.16 -12.50
CA LYS A 173 -16.65 -19.41 -11.73
C LYS A 173 -17.12 -19.32 -10.28
N ALA A 174 -17.40 -18.12 -9.77
CA ALA A 174 -17.87 -17.87 -8.42
C ALA A 174 -19.41 -17.83 -8.29
N LEU A 175 -20.15 -18.02 -9.40
CA LEU A 175 -21.61 -18.24 -9.41
C LEU A 175 -21.95 -19.67 -8.99
#